data_AF-A0A1G2DEC1-F1
#
_entry.id   AF-A0A1G2DEC1-F1
#
_cell.length_a   1.000
_cell.length_b   1.000
_cell.length_c   1.000
_cell.angle_alpha   90.00
_cell.angle_beta   90.00
_cell.angle_gamma   90.00
#
_symmetry.space_group_name_H-M   'P 1'
#
loop_
_entity.id
_entity.type
_entity.pdbx_description
1 polymer ?
#
loop_
_entity_poly.entity_id
_entity_poly.type
_entity_poly.pdbx_seq_one_letter_code
_entity_poly.pdbx_strand_id
1 'polypeptide(L)'
;MRTRKPPPRFVIRVRQKRRSALVGTHAAYKKHKETARELVHRKLTEHNAHYALAFGKVAIRNQRTRWGSCSKKGNLNFHYRIALLPEHLADYVIVHELCHLAEFNHSKKFWSLVAQTIPDHRARRKVLKGYTTRKT
;
A
#
# COMPACT_ATOMS: atom_id res chain seq x y z
N MET A 1 47.26 -7.81 -29.65
CA MET A 1 45.97 -8.08 -28.99
C MET A 1 45.51 -6.81 -28.26
N ARG A 2 44.57 -6.04 -28.81
CA ARG A 2 44.04 -4.81 -28.17
C ARG A 2 42.76 -5.14 -27.43
N THR A 3 42.80 -5.17 -26.10
CA THR A 3 41.63 -5.34 -25.24
C THR A 3 40.81 -4.06 -25.26
N ARG A 4 39.59 -4.12 -25.81
CA ARG A 4 38.65 -2.99 -25.78
C ARG A 4 38.08 -2.89 -24.37
N LYS A 5 38.37 -1.79 -23.68
CA LYS A 5 37.78 -1.45 -22.36
C LYS A 5 36.26 -1.25 -22.55
N PRO A 6 35.39 -1.82 -21.69
CA PRO A 6 33.95 -1.64 -21.82
C PRO A 6 33.55 -0.18 -21.54
N PRO A 7 32.46 0.31 -22.18
CA PRO A 7 32.00 1.69 -21.98
C PRO A 7 31.46 1.88 -20.55
N PRO A 8 31.51 3.11 -20.01
CA PRO A 8 31.00 3.38 -18.67
C PRO A 8 29.48 3.20 -18.64
N ARG A 9 28.99 2.42 -17.66
CA ARG A 9 27.57 2.28 -17.37
C ARG A 9 27.01 3.64 -16.95
N PHE A 10 26.21 4.27 -17.81
CA PHE A 10 25.38 5.41 -17.46
C PHE A 10 24.35 4.98 -16.41
N VAL A 11 24.68 5.20 -15.13
CA VAL A 11 23.70 5.15 -14.04
C VAL A 11 22.79 6.36 -14.17
N ILE A 12 21.62 6.18 -14.77
CA ILE A 12 20.54 7.18 -14.72
C ILE A 12 20.10 7.28 -13.25
N ARG A 13 20.64 8.28 -12.56
CA ARG A 13 20.25 8.62 -11.19
C ARG A 13 18.87 9.28 -11.27
N VAL A 14 17.81 8.47 -11.22
CA VAL A 14 16.43 8.97 -11.13
C VAL A 14 16.33 9.82 -9.87
N ARG A 15 16.23 11.13 -10.06
CA ARG A 15 16.12 12.14 -9.01
C ARG A 15 14.75 11.97 -8.35
N GLN A 16 14.66 11.16 -7.30
CA GLN A 16 13.45 11.05 -6.48
C GLN A 16 13.17 12.44 -5.89
N LYS A 17 12.21 13.17 -6.50
CA LYS A 17 11.60 14.35 -5.89
C LYS A 17 11.15 13.94 -4.48
N ARG A 18 11.77 14.53 -3.45
CA ARG A 18 11.29 14.45 -2.08
C ARG A 18 9.89 15.05 -2.06
N ARG A 19 8.87 14.20 -2.15
CA ARG A 19 7.46 14.62 -2.10
C ARG A 19 7.20 15.12 -0.68
N SER A 20 6.85 16.40 -0.59
CA SER A 20 6.51 17.13 0.62
C SER A 20 5.46 16.37 1.45
N ALA A 21 5.60 16.45 2.78
CA ALA A 21 4.67 15.89 3.73
C ALA A 21 3.26 16.42 3.45
N LEU A 22 2.34 15.57 2.96
CA LEU A 22 0.94 16.00 2.90
C LEU A 22 0.49 16.17 4.35
N VAL A 23 0.16 17.38 4.78
CA VAL A 23 -0.40 17.63 6.10
C VAL A 23 -1.88 17.24 6.05
N GLY A 24 -2.33 16.38 6.97
CA GLY A 24 -3.71 15.90 6.97
C GLY A 24 -4.69 16.98 7.42
N THR A 25 -5.30 17.73 6.51
CA THR A 25 -6.40 18.67 6.84
C THR A 25 -7.76 17.99 6.69
N HIS A 26 -8.79 18.53 7.35
CA HIS A 26 -10.16 18.04 7.18
C HIS A 26 -10.67 18.27 5.74
N ALA A 27 -10.24 19.36 5.10
CA ALA A 27 -10.51 19.65 3.70
C ALA A 27 -9.87 18.61 2.76
N ALA A 28 -8.59 18.27 2.97
CA ALA A 28 -7.91 17.24 2.18
C ALA A 28 -8.57 15.87 2.35
N TYR A 29 -9.01 15.53 3.56
CA TYR A 29 -9.78 14.31 3.80
C TYR A 29 -11.08 14.32 2.99
N LYS A 30 -11.90 15.37 3.08
CA LYS A 30 -13.15 15.49 2.30
C LYS A 30 -12.90 15.36 0.79
N LYS A 31 -11.87 16.03 0.28
CA LYS A 31 -11.51 16.03 -1.15
C LYS A 31 -11.14 14.64 -1.68
N HIS A 32 -10.40 13.85 -0.92
CA HIS A 32 -9.81 12.60 -1.39
C HIS A 32 -10.51 11.34 -0.88
N LYS A 33 -11.44 11.46 0.07
CA LYS A 33 -12.13 10.32 0.68
C LYS A 33 -12.81 9.44 -0.36
N GLU A 34 -13.47 10.04 -1.35
CA GLU A 34 -14.29 9.28 -2.29
C GLU A 34 -13.44 8.59 -3.36
N THR A 35 -12.44 9.27 -3.90
CA THR A 35 -11.40 8.66 -4.75
C THR A 35 -10.70 7.50 -4.04
N ALA A 36 -10.41 7.62 -2.74
CA ALA A 36 -9.83 6.55 -1.96
C ALA A 36 -10.77 5.36 -1.79
N ARG A 37 -12.07 5.61 -1.63
CA ARG A 37 -13.07 4.55 -1.53
C ARG A 37 -13.18 3.78 -2.84
N GLU A 38 -13.32 4.48 -3.96
CA GLU A 38 -13.39 3.87 -5.29
C GLU A 38 -12.14 3.02 -5.58
N LEU A 39 -10.94 3.57 -5.35
CA LEU A 39 -9.69 2.84 -5.50
C LEU A 39 -9.67 1.58 -4.63
N VAL A 40 -10.01 1.71 -3.34
CA VAL A 40 -9.99 0.58 -2.40
C VAL A 40 -10.98 -0.51 -2.81
N HIS A 41 -12.21 -0.15 -3.15
CA HIS A 41 -13.21 -1.14 -3.54
C HIS A 41 -12.82 -1.86 -4.84
N ARG A 42 -12.34 -1.11 -5.84
CA ARG A 42 -11.86 -1.70 -7.10
C ARG A 42 -10.73 -2.70 -6.84
N LYS A 43 -9.70 -2.30 -6.10
CA LYS A 43 -8.54 -3.17 -5.78
C LYS A 43 -8.89 -4.34 -4.87
N LEU A 44 -9.81 -4.16 -3.91
CA LEU A 44 -10.31 -5.27 -3.12
C LEU A 44 -10.99 -6.30 -4.01
N THR A 45 -11.86 -5.89 -4.95
CA THR A 45 -12.49 -6.81 -5.91
C THR A 45 -11.44 -7.53 -6.76
N GLU A 46 -10.51 -6.79 -7.36
CA GLU A 46 -9.44 -7.35 -8.22
C GLU A 46 -8.61 -8.41 -7.47
N HIS A 47 -8.11 -8.09 -6.28
CA HIS A 47 -7.25 -9.02 -5.53
C HIS A 47 -8.03 -10.13 -4.84
N ASN A 48 -9.25 -9.86 -4.36
CA ASN A 48 -10.04 -10.88 -3.68
C ASN A 48 -10.58 -11.95 -4.63
N ALA A 49 -10.55 -11.72 -5.95
CA ALA A 49 -10.75 -12.77 -6.94
C ALA A 49 -9.75 -13.93 -6.78
N HIS A 50 -8.52 -13.65 -6.32
CA HIS A 50 -7.51 -14.66 -6.03
C HIS A 50 -7.73 -15.35 -4.67
N TYR A 51 -8.11 -14.60 -3.64
CA TYR A 51 -8.17 -15.11 -2.26
C TYR A 51 -9.52 -15.69 -1.85
N ALA A 52 -10.62 -15.25 -2.48
CA ALA A 52 -11.99 -15.64 -2.15
C ALA A 52 -12.36 -15.47 -0.66
N LEU A 53 -11.94 -14.36 -0.03
CA LEU A 53 -12.19 -14.09 1.39
C LEU A 53 -13.42 -13.20 1.59
N ALA A 54 -14.25 -13.52 2.58
CA ALA A 54 -15.34 -12.66 2.99
C ALA A 54 -14.80 -11.51 3.86
N PHE A 55 -15.18 -10.28 3.54
CA PHE A 55 -14.92 -9.10 4.38
C PHE A 55 -16.20 -8.36 4.72
N GLY A 56 -16.18 -7.69 5.86
CA GLY A 56 -17.29 -6.88 6.36
C GLY A 56 -17.26 -5.47 5.77
N LYS A 57 -17.47 -4.47 6.64
CA LYS A 57 -17.51 -3.06 6.22
C LYS A 57 -16.12 -2.60 5.78
N VAL A 58 -16.09 -1.84 4.69
CA VAL A 58 -14.91 -1.10 4.23
C VAL A 58 -15.09 0.38 4.56
N ALA A 59 -14.11 0.98 5.24
CA ALA A 59 -14.20 2.38 5.63
C ALA A 59 -12.92 3.17 5.33
N ILE A 60 -13.10 4.36 4.77
CA ILE A 60 -12.02 5.34 4.57
C ILE A 60 -11.94 6.28 5.76
N ARG A 61 -10.74 6.40 6.35
CA ARG A 61 -10.47 7.10 7.61
C ARG A 61 -9.29 8.08 7.47
N ASN A 62 -9.17 8.98 8.45
CA ASN A 62 -8.03 9.88 8.61
C ASN A 62 -7.23 9.47 9.87
N GLN A 63 -6.65 8.26 9.85
CA GLN A 63 -5.91 7.68 10.96
C GLN A 63 -4.48 8.24 11.06
N ARG A 64 -3.98 8.49 12.27
CA ARG A 64 -2.68 9.18 12.44
C ARG A 64 -1.44 8.32 12.12
N THR A 65 -1.52 6.99 12.31
CA THR A 65 -0.30 6.15 12.41
C THR A 65 -0.27 4.95 11.47
N ARG A 66 -1.35 4.65 10.75
CA ARG A 66 -1.45 3.45 9.92
C ARG A 66 -2.10 3.72 8.58
N TRP A 67 -1.70 2.94 7.58
CA TRP A 67 -2.26 2.98 6.23
C TRP A 67 -3.56 2.17 6.11
N GLY A 68 -3.70 1.13 6.93
CA GLY A 68 -4.91 0.33 7.04
C GLY A 68 -5.00 -0.43 8.36
N SER A 69 -6.11 -1.15 8.53
CA SER A 69 -6.29 -2.14 9.61
C SER A 69 -7.49 -3.06 9.32
N CYS A 70 -7.34 -4.34 9.61
CA CYS A 70 -8.43 -5.31 9.70
C CYS A 70 -8.84 -5.57 11.16
N SER A 71 -10.15 -5.68 11.42
CA SER A 71 -10.67 -6.06 12.75
C SER A 71 -11.06 -7.53 12.79
N LYS A 72 -11.16 -8.14 13.99
CA LYS A 72 -11.60 -9.54 14.17
C LYS A 72 -12.99 -9.83 13.60
N LYS A 73 -13.82 -8.81 13.37
CA LYS A 73 -15.14 -8.91 12.71
C LYS A 73 -15.05 -8.83 11.18
N GLY A 74 -13.85 -8.84 10.61
CA GLY A 74 -13.61 -8.73 9.16
C GLY A 74 -13.79 -7.33 8.56
N ASN A 75 -13.93 -6.28 9.38
CA ASN A 75 -14.01 -4.91 8.85
C ASN A 75 -12.63 -4.38 8.46
N LEU A 76 -12.53 -3.84 7.25
CA LEU A 76 -11.32 -3.25 6.68
C LEU A 76 -11.38 -1.72 6.77
N ASN A 77 -10.31 -1.11 7.24
CA ASN A 77 -10.18 0.35 7.28
C ASN A 77 -8.93 0.76 6.51
N PHE A 78 -9.03 1.86 5.78
CA PHE A 78 -7.92 2.42 5.00
C PHE A 78 -7.78 3.91 5.22
N HIS A 79 -6.55 4.40 5.18
CA HIS A 79 -6.25 5.82 5.24
C HIS A 79 -6.59 6.50 3.90
N TYR A 80 -7.27 7.64 3.91
CA TYR A 80 -7.72 8.31 2.67
C TYR A 80 -6.57 8.65 1.70
N ARG A 81 -5.37 8.92 2.22
CA ARG A 81 -4.18 9.20 1.39
C ARG A 81 -3.70 7.99 0.59
N ILE A 82 -4.31 6.81 0.74
CA ILE A 82 -4.01 5.67 -0.13
C ILE A 82 -4.23 6.02 -1.61
N ALA A 83 -5.19 6.91 -1.91
CA ALA A 83 -5.41 7.48 -3.24
C ALA A 83 -4.24 8.30 -3.79
N LEU A 84 -3.29 8.70 -2.94
CA LEU A 84 -2.14 9.53 -3.30
C LEU A 84 -0.83 8.72 -3.33
N LEU A 85 -0.89 7.44 -3.00
CA LEU A 85 0.24 6.53 -3.15
C LEU A 85 0.42 6.15 -4.63
N PRO A 86 1.65 5.85 -5.07
CA PRO A 86 1.85 5.04 -6.26
C PRO A 86 1.00 3.76 -6.18
N GLU A 87 0.37 3.37 -7.29
CA GLU A 87 -0.61 2.28 -7.33
C GLU A 87 -0.07 0.98 -6.72
N HIS A 88 1.15 0.57 -7.06
CA HIS A 88 1.78 -0.63 -6.50
C HIS A 88 1.92 -0.62 -4.96
N LEU A 89 2.04 0.55 -4.33
CA LEU A 89 2.06 0.66 -2.86
C LEU A 89 0.64 0.62 -2.26
N ALA A 90 -0.36 1.15 -2.97
CA ALA A 90 -1.75 1.00 -2.59
C ALA A 90 -2.17 -0.47 -2.64
N ASP A 91 -1.82 -1.20 -3.71
CA ASP A 91 -2.05 -2.64 -3.85
C ASP A 91 -1.46 -3.40 -2.65
N TYR A 92 -0.21 -3.10 -2.27
CA TYR A 92 0.44 -3.72 -1.12
C TYR A 92 -0.34 -3.50 0.19
N VAL A 93 -0.79 -2.27 0.47
CA VAL A 93 -1.58 -1.98 1.67
C VAL A 93 -2.92 -2.74 1.64
N ILE A 94 -3.60 -2.76 0.49
CA ILE A 94 -4.91 -3.39 0.36
C ILE A 94 -4.80 -4.91 0.52
N VAL A 95 -3.84 -5.55 -0.16
CA VAL A 95 -3.56 -6.98 0.00
C VAL A 95 -3.15 -7.30 1.44
N HIS A 96 -2.35 -6.45 2.09
CA HIS A 96 -1.94 -6.65 3.48
C HIS A 96 -3.16 -6.75 4.42
N GLU A 97 -4.09 -5.81 4.31
CA GLU A 97 -5.30 -5.83 5.14
C GLU A 97 -6.27 -6.94 4.74
N LEU A 98 -6.34 -7.30 3.45
CA LEU A 98 -7.15 -8.41 2.96
C LEU A 98 -6.64 -9.76 3.53
N CYS A 99 -5.33 -10.01 3.49
CA CYS A 99 -4.73 -11.22 4.04
C CYS A 99 -4.95 -11.37 5.56
N HIS A 100 -5.18 -10.26 6.28
CA HIS A 100 -5.53 -10.32 7.70
C HIS A 100 -6.86 -11.01 7.98
N LEU A 101 -7.76 -11.13 7.00
CA LEU A 101 -9.00 -11.92 7.15
C LEU A 101 -8.72 -13.42 7.33
N ALA A 102 -7.60 -13.92 6.79
CA ALA A 102 -7.18 -15.31 6.90
C ALA A 102 -6.13 -15.54 8.01
N GLU A 103 -5.29 -14.55 8.30
CA GLU A 103 -4.22 -14.66 9.30
C GLU A 103 -3.96 -13.31 10.01
N PHE A 104 -4.34 -13.19 11.28
CA PHE A 104 -4.28 -11.90 12.01
C PHE A 104 -2.90 -11.48 12.49
N ASN A 105 -1.97 -12.43 12.62
CA ASN A 105 -0.60 -12.15 13.03
C ASN A 105 0.33 -12.10 11.80
N HIS A 106 1.47 -11.42 11.90
CA HIS A 106 2.46 -11.34 10.81
C HIS A 106 3.38 -12.57 10.76
N SER A 107 2.84 -13.78 10.93
CA SER A 107 3.59 -15.04 10.85
C SER A 107 4.10 -15.35 9.44
N LYS A 108 4.88 -16.43 9.31
CA LYS A 108 5.31 -16.96 8.01
C LYS A 108 4.11 -17.20 7.08
N LYS A 109 3.01 -17.75 7.59
CA LYS A 109 1.79 -18.01 6.82
C LYS A 109 1.16 -16.73 6.28
N PHE A 110 1.10 -15.67 7.08
CA PHE A 110 0.63 -14.35 6.61
C PHE A 110 1.49 -13.84 5.46
N TRP A 111 2.82 -13.85 5.60
CA TRP A 111 3.70 -13.37 4.54
C TRP A 111 3.65 -14.25 3.29
N SER A 112 3.45 -15.55 3.43
CA SER A 112 3.18 -16.43 2.30
C SER A 112 1.91 -16.05 1.55
N LEU A 113 0.81 -15.71 2.26
CA LEU A 113 -0.43 -15.24 1.63
C LEU A 113 -0.22 -13.94 0.84
N VAL A 114 0.45 -12.96 1.45
CA VAL A 114 0.76 -11.67 0.78
C VAL A 114 1.61 -11.89 -0.47
N ALA A 115 2.61 -12.78 -0.38
CA ALA A 115 3.53 -13.05 -1.48
C ALA A 115 2.87 -13.71 -2.71
N GLN A 116 1.68 -14.30 -2.58
CA GLN A 116 0.96 -14.92 -3.71
C GLN A 116 0.61 -13.91 -4.80
N THR A 117 0.21 -12.69 -4.42
CA THR A 117 -0.11 -11.61 -5.38
C THR A 117 0.93 -10.50 -5.39
N ILE A 118 1.70 -10.33 -4.30
CA ILE A 118 2.71 -9.29 -4.14
C ILE A 118 4.07 -9.92 -3.77
N PRO A 119 4.76 -10.60 -4.70
CA PRO A 119 6.01 -11.31 -4.39
C PRO A 119 7.13 -10.36 -3.90
N ASP A 120 7.10 -9.10 -4.33
CA ASP A 120 8.04 -8.05 -3.93
C ASP A 120 7.62 -7.26 -2.66
N HIS A 121 6.71 -7.81 -1.85
CA HIS A 121 6.11 -7.13 -0.68
C HIS A 121 7.14 -6.51 0.28
N ARG A 122 8.32 -7.14 0.45
CA ARG A 122 9.39 -6.63 1.31
C ARG A 122 9.94 -5.30 0.81
N ALA A 123 10.13 -5.18 -0.51
CA ALA A 123 10.62 -3.96 -1.14
C ALA A 123 9.55 -2.85 -1.03
N ARG A 124 8.29 -3.17 -1.34
CA ARG A 124 7.17 -2.22 -1.20
C ARG A 124 7.01 -1.72 0.23
N ARG A 125 7.09 -2.61 1.22
CA ARG A 125 7.07 -2.24 2.65
C ARG A 125 8.20 -1.29 3.01
N LYS A 126 9.42 -1.50 2.49
CA LYS A 126 10.56 -0.62 2.73
C LYS A 126 10.31 0.77 2.14
N VAL A 127 9.79 0.85 0.91
CA VAL A 127 9.44 2.12 0.26
C VAL A 127 8.30 2.83 1.00
N LEU A 128 7.27 2.09 1.44
CA LEU A 128 6.11 2.64 2.14
C LEU A 128 6.49 3.34 3.45
N LYS A 129 7.56 2.92 4.14
CA LYS A 129 8.07 3.60 5.34
C LYS A 129 8.47 5.07 5.09
N GLY A 130 8.82 5.41 3.84
CA GLY A 130 9.10 6.80 3.43
C GLY A 130 7.84 7.68 3.31
N TYR A 131 6.65 7.07 3.37
CA TYR A 131 5.37 7.78 3.32
C TYR A 131 4.76 7.85 4.73
N THR A 132 4.39 9.07 5.15
CA THR A 132 3.79 9.30 6.47
C THR A 132 2.27 9.51 6.38
N THR A 133 1.55 8.96 7.36
CA THR A 133 0.14 9.27 7.63
C THR A 133 -0.04 10.30 8.75
N ARG A 134 1.04 10.70 9.42
CA ARG A 134 0.98 11.67 10.51
C ARG A 134 0.64 13.06 9.97
N LYS A 135 -0.20 13.79 10.72
CA LYS A 135 -0.11 15.26 10.75
C LYS A 135 1.19 15.57 11.49
N THR A 136 2.13 16.25 10.84
CA THR A 136 3.12 17.06 11.57
C THR A 136 2.38 18.13 12.33
#